data_AF-A0A809RJK9-F1
#
_entry.id   AF-A0A809RJK9-F1
#
_cell.length_a   1.000
_cell.length_b   1.000
_cell.length_c   1.000
_cell.angle_alpha   90.00
_cell.angle_beta   90.00
_cell.angle_gamma   90.00
#
_symmetry.space_group_name_H-M   'P 1'
#
loop_
_entity.id
_entity.type
_entity.pdbx_description
1 polymer ?
#
loop_
_entity_poly.entity_id
_entity_poly.type
_entity_poly.pdbx_seq_one_letter_code
_entity_poly.pdbx_strand_id
1 'polypeptide(L)' 'MNWIAANPLAGDVVPKSGGCRKVHWSRAGMGKRGGVRVIYFNQLAAGEIILLMVYAKAKYDNLPAEFFKQLKEVFDG' A
#
# COMPACT_ATOMS: atom_id res chain seq x y z
N MET A 1 6.19 10.87 7.89
CA MET A 1 5.92 9.64 7.10
C MET A 1 6.23 8.41 7.96
N ASN A 2 5.90 8.41 9.26
CA ASN A 2 6.51 7.46 10.21
C ASN A 2 5.50 6.43 10.73
N TRP A 3 4.21 6.69 10.52
CA TRP A 3 3.16 5.88 11.10
C TRP A 3 3.11 4.46 10.51
N ILE A 4 3.34 4.29 9.20
CA ILE A 4 3.36 2.96 8.57
C ILE A 4 4.54 2.14 9.10
N ALA A 5 5.72 2.75 9.25
CA ALA A 5 6.87 2.12 9.88
C ALA A 5 6.58 1.66 11.32
N ALA A 6 5.86 2.46 12.09
CA ALA A 6 5.43 2.10 13.44
C ALA A 6 4.24 1.12 13.48
N ASN A 7 3.51 0.97 12.37
CA ASN A 7 2.30 0.14 12.28
C ASN A 7 2.32 -0.72 11.00
N PRO A 8 3.30 -1.63 10.84
CA PRO A 8 3.54 -2.38 9.60
C PRO A 8 2.39 -3.33 9.21
N LEU A 9 1.47 -3.61 10.14
CA LEU A 9 0.35 -4.53 9.92
C LEU A 9 -1.00 -3.83 9.79
N ALA A 10 -1.06 -2.50 9.89
CA ALA A 10 -2.32 -1.76 9.93
C ALA A 10 -3.03 -1.66 8.58
N GLY A 11 -2.38 -2.08 7.49
CA GLY A 11 -3.00 -2.17 6.17
C GLY A 11 -3.68 -3.51 5.96
N ASP A 12 -4.86 -3.47 5.34
CA ASP A 12 -5.59 -4.66 4.92
C ASP A 12 -4.76 -5.43 3.90
N VAL A 13 -4.64 -6.74 4.08
CA VAL A 13 -3.98 -7.60 3.09
C VAL A 13 -4.80 -7.58 1.80
N VAL A 14 -4.16 -7.27 0.68
CA VAL A 14 -4.77 -7.38 -0.64
C VAL A 14 -4.70 -8.85 -1.06
N PRO A 15 -5.82 -9.56 -1.19
CA PRO A 15 -5.81 -10.99 -1.51
C PRO A 15 -5.10 -11.25 -2.85
N LYS A 16 -4.40 -12.38 -2.97
CA LYS A 16 -3.67 -12.82 -4.19
C LYS A 16 -2.54 -11.89 -4.66
N SER A 17 -2.18 -10.85 -3.90
CA SER A 17 -1.10 -9.91 -4.26
C SER A 17 0.30 -10.34 -3.83
N GLY A 18 0.45 -11.54 -3.26
CA GLY A 18 1.73 -11.97 -2.67
C GLY A 18 2.09 -11.27 -1.36
N GLY A 19 1.09 -10.75 -0.62
CA GLY A 19 1.28 -10.16 0.70
C GLY A 19 1.32 -8.63 0.75
N CYS A 20 0.94 -7.95 -0.34
CA CYS A 20 0.76 -6.50 -0.30
C CYS A 20 -0.36 -6.10 0.67
N ARG A 21 -0.20 -4.92 1.27
CA ARG A 21 -1.11 -4.30 2.23
C ARG A 21 -1.59 -2.95 1.72
N LYS A 22 -2.80 -2.55 2.10
CA LYS A 22 -3.45 -1.31 1.68
C LYS A 22 -3.93 -0.52 2.88
N VAL A 23 -3.53 0.76 2.96
CA VAL A 23 -4.04 1.71 3.97
C VAL A 23 -4.78 2.85 3.27
N HIS A 24 -5.93 3.23 3.82
CA HIS A 24 -6.64 4.45 3.48
C HIS A 24 -6.07 5.61 4.31
N TRP A 25 -5.47 6.59 3.65
CA TRP A 25 -4.81 7.71 4.30
C TRP A 25 -5.55 9.01 4.06
N SER A 26 -5.91 9.71 5.12
CA SER A 26 -6.52 11.04 5.03
C SER A 26 -5.43 12.10 4.95
N ARG A 27 -5.59 13.06 4.03
CA ARG A 27 -4.71 14.22 3.93
C ARG A 27 -5.29 15.37 4.76
N ALA A 28 -4.45 16.05 5.52
CA ALA A 28 -4.87 17.23 6.28
C ALA A 28 -5.41 18.31 5.34
N GLY A 29 -6.47 19.00 5.76
CA GLY A 29 -7.12 20.07 4.97
C GLY A 29 -7.97 19.57 3.80
N MET A 30 -8.08 18.26 3.57
CA MET A 30 -8.88 17.71 2.48
C MET A 30 -10.18 17.06 3.01
N GLY A 31 -11.30 17.36 2.36
CA GLY A 31 -12.58 16.72 2.65
C GLY A 31 -12.60 15.23 2.27
N LYS A 32 -13.74 14.54 2.47
CA LYS A 32 -13.92 13.08 2.27
C LYS A 32 -13.36 12.52 0.94
N ARG A 33 -13.22 13.33 -0.12
CA ARG A 33 -12.72 12.91 -1.44
C ARG A 33 -11.20 13.03 -1.62
N GLY A 34 -10.48 13.69 -0.71
CA GLY A 34 -9.05 13.95 -0.87
C GLY A 34 -8.12 12.96 -0.17
N GLY A 35 -8.66 11.86 0.36
CA GLY A 35 -7.85 10.75 0.86
C GLY A 35 -7.12 10.00 -0.26
N VAL A 36 -6.07 9.26 0.12
CA VAL A 36 -5.29 8.42 -0.77
C VAL A 36 -5.22 6.99 -0.28
N ARG A 37 -4.85 6.09 -1.18
CA ARG A 37 -4.52 4.70 -0.86
C ARG A 37 -3.02 4.54 -0.95
N VAL A 38 -2.45 3.92 0.06
CA VAL A 38 -1.04 3.55 0.12
C VAL A 38 -0.97 2.04 0.01
N ILE A 39 -0.22 1.53 -0.97
CA ILE A 39 0.09 0.11 -1.14
C ILE A 39 1.54 -0.12 -0.74
N TYR A 40 1.79 -1.12 0.09
CA TYR A 40 3.12 -1.48 0.57
C TYR A 40 3.23 -2.98 0.85
N PHE A 41 4.43 -3.49 1.05
CA PHE A 41 4.65 -4.82 1.62
C PHE A 41 5.76 -4.78 2.66
N ASN A 42 5.78 -5.78 3.54
CA ASN A 42 6.81 -5.92 4.58
C ASN A 42 7.80 -6.98 4.13
N GLN A 43 9.07 -6.61 4.00
CA GLN A 43 10.15 -7.57 3.82
C GLN A 43 10.65 -7.96 5.23
N LEU A 44 9.93 -8.87 5.88
CA LEU A 44 10.12 -9.19 7.31
C LEU A 44 11.54 -9.67 7.64
N ALA A 45 12.19 -10.38 6.71
CA ALA A 45 13.57 -10.84 6.88
C ALA A 45 14.57 -9.68 6.94
N ALA A 46 14.32 -8.60 6.21
CA ALA A 46 15.14 -7.38 6.23
C ALA A 46 14.67 -6.36 7.28
N GLY A 47 13.48 -6.57 7.89
CA GLY A 47 12.87 -5.58 8.77
C GLY A 47 12.39 -4.33 8.04
N GLU A 48 12.21 -4.40 6.72
CA GLU A 48 11.91 -3.25 5.87
C GLU A 48 10.44 -3.18 5.46
N ILE A 49 9.98 -1.95 5.20
CA ILE A 49 8.69 -1.69 4.57
C ILE A 49 8.92 -0.99 3.25
N ILE A 50 8.44 -1.61 2.18
CA ILE A 50 8.58 -1.08 0.83
C ILE A 50 7.26 -0.47 0.40
N LEU A 51 7.25 0.84 0.18
CA LEU A 51 6.11 1.58 -0.36
C LEU A 51 6.07 1.42 -1.89
N LEU A 52 5.02 0.77 -2.39
CA LEU A 52 4.88 0.49 -3.82
C LEU A 52 4.15 1.62 -4.57
N MET A 53 3.08 2.16 -3.97
CA MET A 53 2.22 3.12 -4.66
C MET A 53 1.44 4.00 -3.69
N VAL A 54 1.23 5.26 -4.06
CA VAL A 54 0.26 6.17 -3.43
C VAL A 54 -0.65 6.77 -4.50
N TYR A 55 -1.96 6.64 -4.35
CA TYR A 55 -2.92 7.16 -5.35
C TYR A 55 -4.21 7.71 -4.75
N ALA A 56 -4.79 8.71 -5.42
CA ALA A 56 -6.09 9.27 -5.07
C ALA A 56 -7.24 8.38 -5.56
N LYS A 57 -8.37 8.42 -4.84
CA LYS A 57 -9.59 7.68 -5.18
C LYS A 57 -10.11 8.10 -6.56
N ALA A 58 -10.10 7.16 -7.51
CA ALA A 58 -10.86 7.12 -8.78
C ALA A 58 -10.10 6.36 -9.88
N LYS A 59 -8.78 6.54 -9.98
CA LYS A 59 -8.02 6.07 -11.15
C LYS A 59 -7.55 4.61 -11.06
N TYR A 60 -7.37 4.09 -9.85
CA TYR A 60 -6.73 2.79 -9.62
C TYR A 60 -7.46 1.91 -8.58
N ASP A 61 -8.76 2.17 -8.37
CA ASP A 61 -9.55 1.41 -7.38
C ASP A 61 -9.81 -0.03 -7.82
N ASN A 62 -9.84 -0.27 -9.13
CA ASN A 62 -10.13 -1.58 -9.74
C ASN A 62 -8.88 -2.28 -10.30
N LEU A 63 -7.68 -1.92 -9.82
CA LEU A 63 -6.48 -2.64 -10.22
C LEU A 63 -6.55 -4.11 -9.75
N PRO A 64 -6.22 -5.08 -10.62
CA PRO A 64 -6.25 -6.48 -10.25
C PRO A 64 -5.14 -6.78 -9.24
N ALA A 65 -5.37 -7.77 -8.36
CA ALA A 65 -4.37 -8.20 -7.39
C ALA A 65 -3.04 -8.62 -8.05
N GLU A 66 -3.11 -9.19 -9.26
CA GLU A 66 -1.94 -9.60 -10.04
C GLU A 66 -1.02 -8.42 -10.36
N PHE A 67 -1.57 -7.22 -10.59
CA PHE A 67 -0.78 -6.03 -10.83
C PHE A 67 0.09 -5.69 -9.60
N PHE A 68 -0.47 -5.79 -8.39
CA PHE A 68 0.29 -5.54 -7.16
C PHE A 68 1.33 -6.64 -6.90
N LYS A 69 1.03 -7.88 -7.28
CA LYS A 69 1.97 -9.00 -7.20
C LYS A 69 3.19 -8.77 -8.11
N GLN A 70 2.96 -8.44 -9.38
CA GLN A 70 4.02 -8.11 -10.33
C GLN A 70 4.84 -6.92 -9.86
N LEU A 71 4.17 -5.88 -9.35
CA LEU A 71 4.85 -4.71 -8.81
C LEU A 71 5.73 -5.10 -7.61
N LYS A 72 5.22 -5.92 -6.69
CA LYS A 72 6.02 -6.44 -5.57
C LYS A 72 7.24 -7.20 -6.08
N GLU A 73 7.09 -8.13 -7.02
CA GLU A 73 8.19 -8.95 -7.56
C GLU A 73 9.32 -8.11 -8.15
N VAL A 74 9.02 -6.96 -8.77
CA VAL A 74 10.03 -6.01 -9.27
C VAL A 74 10.87 -5.40 -8.14
N PHE A 75 10.30 -5.22 -6.94
CA PHE A 75 10.96 -4.60 -5.79
C PHE A 75 11.42 -5.58 -4.71
N ASP A 76 11.06 -6.87 -4.82
CA ASP A 76 11.32 -7.87 -3.77
C ASP A 76 12.68 -8.58 -3.88
N GLY A 77 13.57 -8.14 -4.80
CA GLY A 77 15.01 -8.45 -4.80
C GLY A 77 15.38 -9.94 -4.78
#